data_AF-A0A4R9M393-F1
#
_entry.id   AF-A0A4R9M393-F1
#
_cell.length_a   1.000
_cell.length_b   1.000
_cell.length_c   1.000
_cell.angle_alpha   90.00
_cell.angle_beta   90.00
_cell.angle_gamma   90.00
#
_symmetry.space_group_name_H-M   'P 1'
#
loop_
_entity.id
_entity.type
_entity.pdbx_description
1 polymer ?
#
loop_
_entity_poly.entity_id
_entity_poly.type
_entity_poly.pdbx_seq_one_letter_code
_entity_poly.pdbx_strand_id
1 'polypeptide(L)'
;MNVVVLDQVCITEKDTKLRLYTKESKKVCVLKEGMLFQDDLGTSFSFLKSEGVGLCPKRTQMKQKPFFLYFDRISNEATTFDLVEDKNAKHAHIPWSFYKVDLTSCQWK
;
A
#
# COMPACT_ATOMS: atom_id res chain seq x y z
N MET A 1 -1.86 16.28 6.06
CA MET A 1 -1.02 15.88 4.92
C MET A 1 -0.60 14.43 5.12
N ASN A 2 -0.87 13.54 4.16
CA ASN A 2 -0.41 12.15 4.23
C ASN A 2 1.12 12.12 4.25
N VAL A 3 1.69 11.53 5.30
CA VAL A 3 3.15 11.37 5.48
C VAL A 3 3.69 10.31 4.51
N VAL A 4 2.89 9.29 4.27
CA VAL A 4 3.17 8.20 3.34
C VAL A 4 2.76 8.63 1.94
N VAL A 5 3.63 8.35 0.98
CA VAL A 5 3.44 8.63 -0.44
C VAL A 5 3.51 7.32 -1.19
N LEU A 6 2.52 7.07 -2.03
CA LEU A 6 2.55 6.03 -3.04
C LEU A 6 3.34 6.57 -4.24
N ASP A 7 4.44 5.91 -4.56
CA ASP A 7 5.41 6.34 -5.57
C ASP A 7 5.16 5.62 -6.91
N GLN A 8 4.97 4.30 -6.85
CA GLN A 8 4.81 3.45 -8.03
C GLN A 8 3.87 2.27 -7.73
N VAL A 9 3.10 1.87 -8.74
CA VAL A 9 2.18 0.73 -8.69
C VAL A 9 2.46 -0.19 -9.85
N CYS A 10 2.62 -1.49 -9.56
CA CYS A 10 3.05 -2.43 -10.57
C CYS A 10 2.38 -3.79 -10.46
N ILE A 11 1.93 -4.30 -11.61
CA ILE A 11 1.19 -5.56 -11.72
C ILE A 11 2.13 -6.58 -12.35
N THR A 12 2.53 -7.60 -11.61
CA THR A 12 3.36 -8.69 -12.12
C THR A 12 2.47 -9.85 -12.60
N GLU A 13 3.08 -10.95 -13.06
CA GLU A 13 2.35 -12.17 -13.39
C GLU A 13 1.68 -12.82 -12.16
N LYS A 14 2.18 -12.54 -10.94
CA LYS A 14 1.77 -13.24 -9.72
C LYS A 14 1.13 -12.35 -8.67
N ASP A 15 1.52 -11.08 -8.62
CA ASP A 15 1.15 -10.17 -7.54
C ASP A 15 1.06 -8.72 -8.01
N THR A 16 0.46 -7.88 -7.16
CA THR A 16 0.50 -6.43 -7.29
C THR A 16 1.49 -5.88 -6.28
N LYS A 17 2.51 -5.16 -6.75
CA LYS A 17 3.56 -4.55 -5.95
C LYS A 17 3.39 -3.03 -5.90
N LEU A 18 3.31 -2.49 -4.69
CA LEU A 18 3.23 -1.06 -4.44
C LEU A 18 4.53 -0.57 -3.80
N ARG A 19 5.10 0.51 -4.34
CA ARG A 19 6.27 1.18 -3.77
C ARG A 19 5.81 2.45 -3.05
N LEU A 20 6.12 2.56 -1.77
CA LEU A 20 5.77 3.69 -0.93
C LEU A 20 7.00 4.25 -0.23
N TYR A 21 6.94 5.51 0.21
CA TYR A 21 7.95 6.09 1.09
C TYR A 21 7.33 7.13 2.03
N THR A 22 8.10 7.56 3.02
CA THR A 22 7.70 8.63 3.96
C THR A 22 8.44 9.93 3.62
N LYS A 23 7.73 11.04 3.45
CA LYS A 23 8.36 12.35 3.22
C LYS A 23 9.15 12.86 4.43
N GLU A 24 8.61 12.60 5.62
CA GLU A 24 9.18 13.01 6.90
C GLU A 24 9.68 11.81 7.70
N SER A 25 10.57 12.06 8.67
CA SER A 25 10.98 11.02 9.62
C SER A 25 9.82 10.63 10.52
N LYS A 26 9.19 9.48 10.25
CA LYS A 26 8.09 8.94 11.04
C LYS A 26 8.26 7.44 11.27
N LYS A 27 7.69 6.98 12.38
CA LYS A 27 7.59 5.56 12.71
C LYS A 27 6.36 5.00 11.99
N VAL A 28 6.58 4.10 11.02
CA VAL A 28 5.54 3.45 10.23
C VAL A 28 5.55 1.95 10.50
N CYS A 29 4.38 1.34 10.52
CA CYS A 29 4.19 -0.10 10.40
C CYS A 29 3.05 -0.35 9.44
N VAL A 30 2.99 -1.57 8.89
CA VAL A 30 1.92 -1.98 7.98
C VAL A 30 0.85 -2.72 8.77
N LEU A 31 -0.40 -2.30 8.61
CA LEU A 31 -1.54 -3.02 9.16
C LEU A 31 -1.85 -4.24 8.29
N LYS A 32 -1.53 -5.44 8.78
CA LYS A 32 -1.96 -6.69 8.10
C LYS A 32 -3.49 -6.83 8.14
N GLU A 33 -4.07 -6.52 9.30
CA GLU A 33 -5.51 -6.55 9.53
C GLU A 33 -6.02 -5.11 9.53
N GLY A 34 -6.99 -4.80 8.67
CA GLY A 34 -7.48 -3.43 8.47
C GLY A 34 -6.78 -2.69 7.33
N MET A 35 -6.21 -3.38 6.35
CA MET A 35 -5.80 -2.77 5.08
C MET A 35 -6.76 -3.24 3.98
N LEU A 36 -7.44 -2.29 3.36
CA LEU A 36 -8.28 -2.51 2.19
C LEU A 36 -7.48 -2.18 0.94
N PHE A 37 -7.43 -3.11 0.00
CA PHE A 37 -6.95 -2.88 -1.35
C PHE A 37 -8.02 -3.39 -2.33
N GLN A 38 -8.68 -2.47 -3.03
CA GLN A 38 -9.86 -2.75 -3.83
C GLN A 38 -9.81 -2.03 -5.17
N ASP A 39 -10.17 -2.71 -6.26
CA ASP A 39 -10.23 -2.09 -7.59
C ASP A 39 -11.58 -1.40 -7.88
N ASP A 40 -11.64 -0.71 -9.01
CA ASP A 40 -12.87 -0.05 -9.51
C ASP A 40 -13.97 -1.03 -9.95
N LEU A 41 -13.63 -2.32 -10.12
CA LEU A 41 -14.59 -3.40 -10.37
C LEU A 41 -15.22 -3.92 -9.07
N GLY A 42 -14.75 -3.47 -7.91
CA GLY A 42 -15.22 -3.84 -6.59
C GLY A 42 -14.53 -5.07 -5.99
N THR A 43 -13.51 -5.62 -6.65
CA THR A 43 -12.74 -6.77 -6.18
C THR A 43 -11.75 -6.35 -5.10
N SER A 44 -11.77 -7.03 -3.95
CA SER A 44 -10.80 -6.83 -2.87
C SER A 44 -9.69 -7.86 -2.96
N PHE A 45 -8.45 -7.44 -2.73
CA PHE A 45 -7.25 -8.25 -2.88
C PHE A 45 -6.53 -8.42 -1.53
N SER A 46 -6.03 -9.62 -1.27
CA SER A 46 -5.42 -9.92 0.02
C SER A 46 -4.00 -9.36 0.11
N PHE A 47 -3.64 -8.85 1.29
CA PHE A 47 -2.26 -8.50 1.59
C PHE A 47 -1.40 -9.77 1.72
N LEU A 48 -0.31 -9.83 0.97
CA LEU A 48 0.62 -10.96 0.95
C LEU A 48 1.80 -10.73 1.91
N LYS A 49 2.54 -9.63 1.72
CA LYS A 49 3.75 -9.32 2.51
C LYS A 49 4.16 -7.85 2.38
N SER A 50 5.07 -7.43 3.26
CA SER A 50 5.75 -6.13 3.20
C SER A 50 7.27 -6.31 3.18
N GLU A 51 7.98 -5.42 2.48
CA GLU A 51 9.45 -5.37 2.45
C GLU A 51 9.96 -3.98 2.85
N GLY A 52 11.02 -3.92 3.65
CA GLY A 52 11.60 -2.67 4.16
C GLY A 52 10.85 -2.04 5.36
N VAL A 53 9.65 -2.52 5.66
CA VAL A 53 8.83 -2.08 6.81
C VAL A 53 8.26 -3.30 7.56
N GLY A 54 8.15 -3.19 8.88
CA GLY A 54 7.57 -4.23 9.73
C GLY A 54 6.04 -4.16 9.77
N LEU A 55 5.42 -5.30 10.12
CA LEU A 55 4.00 -5.35 10.46
C LEU A 55 3.78 -4.74 11.85
N CYS A 56 2.64 -4.08 12.04
CA CYS A 56 2.25 -3.56 13.35
C CYS A 56 2.12 -4.72 14.37
N PRO A 57 2.50 -4.51 15.65
CA PRO A 57 2.86 -3.23 16.28
C PRO A 57 4.35 -2.84 16.13
N LYS A 58 5.18 -3.63 15.43
CA LYS A 58 6.61 -3.31 15.25
C LYS A 58 6.77 -2.15 14.26
N ARG A 59 7.09 -0.97 14.78
CA ARG A 59 7.28 0.25 13.97
C ARG A 59 8.73 0.41 13.53
N THR A 60 8.91 0.80 12.28
CA THR A 60 10.21 1.15 11.69
C THR A 60 10.27 2.65 11.50
N GLN A 61 11.34 3.31 11.96
CA GLN A 61 11.57 4.71 11.66
C GLN A 61 12.06 4.86 10.23
N MET A 62 11.32 5.59 9.41
CA MET A 62 11.62 5.78 7.99
C MET A 62 11.57 7.27 7.64
N LYS A 63 12.46 7.68 6.72
CA LYS A 63 12.49 9.00 6.08
C LYS A 63 13.09 8.83 4.70
N GLN A 64 12.34 9.17 3.65
CA GLN A 64 12.77 9.09 2.23
C GLN A 64 13.35 7.73 1.83
N LYS A 65 13.01 6.67 2.56
CA LYS A 65 13.39 5.28 2.25
C LYS A 65 12.17 4.55 1.71
N PRO A 66 12.28 3.87 0.55
CA PRO A 66 11.17 3.12 0.01
C PRO A 66 10.90 1.87 0.84
N PHE A 67 9.64 1.48 0.89
CA PHE A 67 9.17 0.19 1.35
C PHE A 67 8.14 -0.31 0.34
N PHE A 68 7.87 -1.61 0.39
CA PHE A 68 7.01 -2.26 -0.59
C PHE A 68 5.89 -3.04 0.07
N LEU A 69 4.72 -3.01 -0.53
CA LEU A 69 3.58 -3.84 -0.18
C LEU A 69 3.23 -4.73 -1.36
N TYR A 70 2.89 -5.98 -1.05
CA TYR A 70 2.54 -6.99 -2.04
C TYR A 70 1.12 -7.46 -1.76
N PHE A 71 0.30 -7.51 -2.80
CA PHE A 71 -1.08 -7.98 -2.77
C PHE A 71 -1.31 -9.01 -3.86
N ASP A 72 -2.45 -9.71 -3.77
CA ASP A 72 -2.94 -10.50 -4.89
C ASP A 72 -2.96 -9.67 -6.19
N ARG A 73 -2.79 -10.36 -7.31
CA ARG A 73 -2.72 -9.75 -8.63
C ARG A 73 -4.06 -9.11 -9.00
N ILE A 74 -4.05 -7.82 -9.29
CA ILE A 74 -5.20 -7.08 -9.82
C ILE A 74 -5.48 -7.45 -11.29
N SER A 75 -6.75 -7.37 -11.71
CA SER A 75 -7.13 -7.61 -13.10
C SER A 75 -6.49 -6.57 -14.03
N ASN A 76 -6.19 -6.96 -15.27
CA ASN A 76 -5.76 -6.01 -16.30
C ASN A 76 -6.91 -5.11 -16.79
N GLU A 77 -8.15 -5.46 -16.45
CA GLU A 77 -9.35 -4.69 -16.78
C GLU A 77 -9.59 -3.54 -15.79
N ALA A 78 -9.00 -3.61 -14.60
CA ALA A 78 -9.10 -2.57 -13.59
C ALA A 78 -8.36 -1.32 -14.04
N THR A 79 -8.98 -0.16 -13.87
CA THR A 79 -8.38 1.13 -14.25
C THR A 79 -7.83 1.88 -13.05
N THR A 80 -8.44 1.69 -11.88
CA THR A 80 -8.01 2.34 -10.64
C THR A 80 -8.16 1.43 -9.43
N PHE A 81 -7.54 1.80 -8.31
CA PHE A 81 -7.78 1.15 -7.03
C PHE A 81 -7.79 2.13 -5.86
N ASP A 82 -8.38 1.67 -4.76
CA ASP A 82 -8.30 2.27 -3.44
C ASP A 82 -7.38 1.43 -2.55
N LEU A 83 -6.50 2.10 -1.79
CA LEU A 83 -5.67 1.51 -0.76
C LEU A 83 -5.88 2.29 0.54
N VAL A 84 -6.49 1.67 1.54
CA VAL A 84 -6.94 2.34 2.76
C VAL A 84 -6.53 1.55 3.99
N GLU A 85 -5.84 2.20 4.92
CA GLU A 85 -5.72 1.69 6.29
C GLU A 85 -6.96 2.08 7.11
N ASP A 86 -7.62 1.08 7.69
CA ASP A 86 -8.73 1.25 8.61
C ASP A 86 -8.25 1.94 9.88
N LYS A 87 -8.77 3.15 10.09
CA LYS A 87 -8.51 3.99 11.26
C LYS A 87 -8.93 3.33 12.59
N ASN A 88 -9.84 2.36 12.55
CA ASN A 88 -10.36 1.67 13.72
C ASN A 88 -9.59 0.38 14.04
N ALA A 89 -8.62 -0.03 13.21
CA ALA A 89 -7.83 -1.22 13.48
C ALA A 89 -7.03 -1.07 14.78
N LYS A 90 -6.88 -2.17 15.54
CA LYS A 90 -6.29 -2.22 16.89
C LYS A 90 -4.90 -1.59 17.02
N HIS A 91 -4.17 -1.46 15.92
CA HIS A 91 -2.83 -0.88 15.87
C HIS A 91 -2.69 0.31 14.91
N ALA A 92 -3.82 0.84 14.41
CA ALA A 92 -3.82 2.01 13.55
C ALA A 92 -3.20 3.21 14.27
N HIS A 93 -2.17 3.77 13.66
CA HIS A 93 -1.44 4.89 14.25
C HIS A 93 -1.06 5.86 13.14
N ILE A 94 -2.01 6.74 12.82
CA ILE A 94 -2.00 7.63 11.64
C ILE A 94 -2.25 6.80 10.37
N PRO A 95 -3.48 6.30 10.18
CA PRO A 95 -3.86 5.61 8.97
C PRO A 95 -3.66 6.53 7.77
N TRP A 96 -3.29 5.93 6.64
CA TRP A 96 -3.14 6.63 5.37
C TRP A 96 -4.03 5.94 4.33
N SER A 97 -4.44 6.73 3.35
CA SER A 97 -5.32 6.27 2.29
C SER A 97 -4.96 6.92 0.96
N PHE A 98 -5.11 6.13 -0.08
CA PHE A 98 -4.98 6.51 -1.48
C PHE A 98 -6.25 6.06 -2.19
N TYR A 99 -6.94 6.97 -2.84
CA TYR A 99 -8.20 6.69 -3.52
C TYR A 99 -8.05 6.91 -5.01
N LYS A 100 -8.71 6.08 -5.82
CA LYS A 100 -8.74 6.13 -7.29
C LYS A 100 -7.35 6.29 -7.90
N VAL A 101 -6.41 5.51 -7.38
CA VAL A 101 -5.03 5.50 -7.90
C VAL A 101 -5.05 4.85 -9.28
N ASP A 102 -4.54 5.57 -10.27
CA ASP A 102 -4.47 5.15 -11.66
C ASP A 102 -3.48 3.99 -11.87
N LEU A 103 -3.94 2.91 -12.51
CA LEU A 103 -3.13 1.72 -12.85
C LEU A 103 -2.46 1.79 -14.23
N THR A 104 -2.85 2.73 -15.09
CA THR A 104 -2.36 2.85 -16.47
C THR A 104 -0.88 3.20 -16.57
N SER A 105 -0.32 3.82 -15.53
CA SER A 105 1.07 4.27 -15.47
C SER A 105 2.06 3.28 -14.83
N CYS A 106 1.76 1.98 -14.83
CA CYS A 106 2.68 0.96 -14.34
C CYS A 106 4.00 0.97 -15.13
N GLN A 107 5.08 1.50 -14.55
CA GLN A 107 6.43 1.48 -15.11
C GLN A 107 7.38 0.67 -14.21
N TRP A 108 7.63 -0.60 -14.54
CA TRP A 108 8.97 -1.19 -14.35
C TRP A 108 9.58 -1.42 -15.73
N LYS A 109 10.74 -0.82 -15.95
CA LYS A 109 11.71 -1.29 -16.96
C LYS A 109 12.56 -2.38 -16.35
#